data_AF-A0A848XS13-F1
#
_entry.id   AF-A0A848XS13-F1
#
_cell.length_a   1.000
_cell.length_b   1.000
_cell.length_c   1.000
_cell.angle_alpha   90.00
_cell.angle_beta   90.00
_cell.angle_gamma   90.00
#
_symmetry.space_group_name_H-M   'P 1'
#
loop_
_entity.id
_entity.type
_entity.pdbx_description
1 polymer ?
#
loop_
_entity_poly.entity_id
_entity_poly.type
_entity_poly.pdbx_seq_one_letter_code
_entity_poly.pdbx_strand_id
1 'polypeptide(L)'
;MSARRPIFHPKASLAVALVAAAGCSGPVPEGLEGPGTSPYLYVWAGAEAETDSDFLAVVDADPSSGTYGRVLASVPVGLRGGAHHSEHAMPRGDSLFVNSFTAGSSFVIDLSEPTSPSVVQSFGAMGEYTYPHTFERLPNGHVLATFQTKGEGNERAGGLVELDAAGDFVRAVDAADPADPELRAYSVTPIPKLDRAVSTTSDMRAEREGTSFQVWRLSDLELLRTVRLPRGPAGYEHKDPAEVRLLSDSVTALMTTFTCALYLLDGLDGESPSAELVNALPWSDYLTDQCGIPATWGNIWLQTYAHSTGSWLISFDISDPSRPVELDRLSWDGEWHPHWISVEPGGRRIVLTSGEGDTLYRVLIVRLDPATGALAFDTSFRDPGADKPGISFNRSEWPHGSAGPARPHGAVFSGVR
;
A
#
# COMPACT_ATOMS: atom_id res chain seq x y z
N MET A 1 -65.61 -20.93 27.41
CA MET A 1 -64.83 -20.85 26.16
C MET A 1 -63.40 -21.29 26.45
N SER A 2 -62.83 -22.04 25.52
CA SER A 2 -61.80 -23.06 25.73
C SER A 2 -60.43 -22.52 26.17
N ALA A 3 -59.85 -23.14 27.20
CA ALA A 3 -58.42 -23.17 27.45
C ALA A 3 -57.75 -24.23 26.56
N ARG A 4 -56.52 -23.98 26.06
CA ARG A 4 -55.49 -24.95 25.60
C ARG A 4 -54.30 -24.14 25.08
N ARG A 5 -53.18 -24.09 25.80
CA ARG A 5 -52.00 -24.98 25.83
C ARG A 5 -50.87 -24.45 24.93
N PRO A 6 -49.62 -24.36 25.45
CA PRO A 6 -48.46 -23.99 24.65
C PRO A 6 -48.06 -25.17 23.77
N ILE A 7 -47.77 -24.90 22.50
CA ILE A 7 -47.28 -25.91 21.56
C ILE A 7 -45.76 -26.00 21.73
N PHE A 8 -45.35 -27.10 22.33
CA PHE A 8 -44.01 -27.68 22.21
C PHE A 8 -43.66 -27.83 20.73
N HIS A 9 -42.47 -27.38 20.33
CA HIS A 9 -41.80 -27.89 19.14
C HIS A 9 -40.67 -28.85 19.57
N PRO A 10 -40.57 -30.01 18.92
CA PRO A 10 -39.69 -31.09 19.33
C PRO A 10 -38.23 -30.70 19.14
N LYS A 11 -37.40 -31.11 20.11
CA LYS A 11 -35.95 -31.20 19.95
C LYS A 11 -35.65 -32.18 18.82
N ALA A 12 -35.36 -31.66 17.63
CA ALA A 12 -34.67 -32.43 16.61
C ALA A 12 -33.20 -32.51 17.04
N SER A 13 -32.80 -33.67 17.54
CA SER A 13 -31.39 -34.04 17.70
C SER A 13 -30.77 -34.09 16.31
N LEU A 14 -30.13 -33.00 15.88
CA LEU A 14 -29.23 -33.04 14.74
C LEU A 14 -27.89 -33.58 15.25
N ALA A 15 -27.58 -34.80 14.83
CA ALA A 15 -26.28 -35.40 15.06
C ALA A 15 -25.20 -34.48 14.47
N VAL A 16 -24.31 -34.05 15.34
CA VAL A 16 -23.07 -33.36 15.01
C VAL A 16 -22.22 -34.30 14.15
N ALA A 17 -22.17 -34.06 12.85
CA ALA A 17 -21.02 -34.47 12.06
C ALA A 17 -19.94 -33.42 12.29
N LEU A 18 -19.11 -33.66 13.31
CA LEU A 18 -17.88 -32.92 13.54
C LEU A 18 -16.96 -33.26 12.35
N VAL A 19 -17.05 -32.49 11.26
CA VAL A 19 -15.93 -32.41 10.33
C VAL A 19 -14.89 -31.61 11.09
N ALA A 20 -13.99 -32.32 11.76
CA ALA A 20 -12.72 -31.74 12.16
C ALA A 20 -12.04 -31.29 10.86
N ALA A 21 -12.22 -30.03 10.50
CA ALA A 21 -11.25 -29.34 9.68
C ALA A 21 -9.99 -29.29 10.55
N ALA A 22 -9.20 -30.36 10.48
CA ALA A 22 -7.81 -30.28 10.82
C ALA A 22 -7.26 -29.22 9.88
N GLY A 23 -7.15 -27.98 10.38
CA GLY A 23 -6.28 -26.98 9.81
C GLY A 23 -4.91 -27.60 9.81
N CYS A 24 -4.56 -28.23 8.70
CA CYS A 24 -3.19 -28.61 8.41
C CYS A 24 -2.47 -27.30 8.11
N SER A 25 -2.16 -26.55 9.17
CA SER A 25 -1.03 -25.62 9.19
C SER A 25 0.21 -26.50 9.04
N GLY A 26 0.46 -26.95 7.80
CA GLY A 26 1.66 -27.67 7.46
C GLY A 26 2.85 -26.77 7.81
N PRO A 27 3.95 -27.31 8.35
CA PRO A 27 5.16 -26.53 8.54
C PRO A 27 5.57 -25.95 7.19
N VAL A 28 5.75 -24.62 7.12
CA VAL A 28 6.38 -23.95 5.98
C VAL A 28 7.76 -24.61 5.80
N PRO A 29 8.13 -25.07 4.60
CA PRO A 29 9.42 -25.72 4.39
C PRO A 29 10.58 -24.81 4.82
N GLU A 30 11.42 -25.30 5.74
CA GLU A 30 12.73 -24.71 6.00
C GLU A 30 13.59 -24.85 4.73
N GLY A 31 14.28 -23.78 4.32
CA GLY A 31 15.24 -23.81 3.21
C GLY A 31 14.80 -23.06 1.94
N LEU A 32 14.12 -21.93 2.08
CA LEU A 32 13.67 -21.09 0.97
C LEU A 32 14.52 -19.81 0.81
N GLU A 33 15.83 -19.89 1.05
CA GLU A 33 16.78 -18.81 0.79
C GLU A 33 17.05 -18.71 -0.72
N GLY A 34 16.42 -17.72 -1.38
CA GLY A 34 16.77 -17.29 -2.73
C GLY A 34 17.98 -16.33 -2.73
N PRO A 35 18.47 -15.88 -3.90
CA PRO A 35 19.63 -15.01 -3.99
C PRO A 35 19.38 -13.67 -3.28
N GLY A 36 20.00 -13.58 -2.09
CA GLY A 36 20.11 -12.43 -1.20
C GLY A 36 18.79 -11.91 -0.60
N THR A 37 18.75 -11.86 0.73
CA THR A 37 17.66 -11.25 1.50
C THR A 37 17.99 -9.79 1.79
N SER A 38 16.99 -8.92 1.78
CA SER A 38 17.13 -7.53 2.21
C SER A 38 17.51 -7.48 3.70
N PRO A 39 18.68 -6.93 4.05
CA PRO A 39 19.14 -6.88 5.44
C PRO A 39 18.36 -5.88 6.29
N TYR A 40 17.69 -4.90 5.68
CA TYR A 40 16.97 -3.86 6.39
C TYR A 40 15.54 -3.72 5.87
N LEU A 41 14.66 -3.28 6.78
CA LEU A 41 13.34 -2.79 6.48
C LEU A 41 13.27 -1.32 6.92
N TYR A 42 12.85 -0.46 6.00
CA TYR A 42 12.64 0.96 6.25
C TYR A 42 11.17 1.21 6.48
N VAL A 43 10.83 1.80 7.63
CA VAL A 43 9.44 2.01 8.06
C VAL A 43 9.24 3.50 8.35
N TRP A 44 8.40 4.14 7.56
CA TRP A 44 7.96 5.50 7.78
C TRP A 44 6.81 5.52 8.78
N ALA A 45 6.98 6.26 9.88
CA ALA A 45 6.07 6.21 11.02
C ALA A 45 5.66 7.61 11.48
N GLY A 46 4.37 7.76 11.74
CA GLY A 46 3.76 9.01 12.19
C GLY A 46 3.72 9.07 13.70
N ALA A 47 4.17 10.17 14.29
CA ALA A 47 4.12 10.34 15.74
C ALA A 47 2.68 10.48 16.26
N GLU A 48 2.38 9.85 17.41
CA GLU A 48 1.09 10.06 18.08
C GLU A 48 1.05 11.40 18.82
N ALA A 49 2.08 11.70 19.59
CA ALA A 49 2.13 12.90 20.41
C ALA A 49 2.39 14.14 19.54
N GLU A 50 1.66 15.21 19.80
CA GLU A 50 1.78 16.50 19.10
C GLU A 50 3.18 17.13 19.24
N THR A 51 3.95 16.73 20.24
CA THR A 51 5.32 17.23 20.49
C THR A 51 6.41 16.43 19.79
N ASP A 52 6.08 15.24 19.29
CA ASP A 52 7.04 14.34 18.68
C ASP A 52 7.08 14.55 17.17
N SER A 53 8.07 13.98 16.50
CA SER A 53 8.25 14.08 15.05
C SER A 53 7.86 12.78 14.38
N ASP A 54 7.29 12.83 13.18
CA ASP A 54 7.32 11.70 12.25
C ASP A 54 8.79 11.30 12.00
N PHE A 55 9.05 10.03 11.71
CA PHE A 55 10.40 9.53 11.55
C PHE A 55 10.47 8.27 10.67
N LEU A 56 11.65 8.02 10.13
CA LEU A 56 11.98 6.74 9.53
C LEU A 56 12.65 5.85 10.58
N ALA A 57 12.17 4.63 10.75
CA ALA A 57 12.84 3.57 11.49
C ALA A 57 13.54 2.59 10.54
N VAL A 58 14.71 2.13 10.94
CA VAL A 58 15.46 1.07 10.27
C VAL A 58 15.40 -0.17 11.14
N VAL A 59 14.77 -1.22 10.63
CA VAL A 59 14.59 -2.50 11.31
C VAL A 59 15.49 -3.55 10.69
N ASP A 60 16.12 -4.37 11.52
CA ASP A 60 16.86 -5.55 11.08
C ASP A 60 15.89 -6.54 10.43
N ALA A 61 16.06 -6.76 9.14
CA ALA A 61 15.24 -7.64 8.33
C ALA A 61 16.01 -8.86 7.81
N ASP A 62 17.23 -9.13 8.29
CA ASP A 62 17.97 -10.33 7.95
C ASP A 62 17.52 -11.51 8.85
N PRO A 63 16.85 -12.55 8.31
CA PRO A 63 16.39 -13.69 9.11
C PRO A 63 17.52 -14.48 9.78
N SER A 64 18.76 -14.37 9.29
CA SER A 64 19.94 -15.00 9.87
C SER A 64 20.56 -14.19 11.02
N SER A 65 20.14 -12.93 11.18
CA SER A 65 20.66 -12.04 12.21
C SER A 65 20.16 -12.38 13.61
N GLY A 66 21.08 -12.37 14.59
CA GLY A 66 20.73 -12.46 16.01
C GLY A 66 19.90 -11.27 16.53
N THR A 67 19.77 -10.21 15.73
CA THR A 67 18.94 -9.04 16.00
C THR A 67 17.75 -8.89 15.06
N TYR A 68 17.39 -9.93 14.30
CA TYR A 68 16.21 -9.93 13.42
C TYR A 68 14.96 -9.40 14.16
N GLY A 69 14.30 -8.40 13.56
CA GLY A 69 13.16 -7.72 14.17
C GLY A 69 13.51 -6.60 15.15
N ARG A 70 14.77 -6.21 15.32
CA ARG A 70 15.12 -5.05 16.16
C ARG A 70 15.15 -3.77 15.36
N VAL A 71 14.62 -2.69 15.94
CA VAL A 71 14.86 -1.32 15.46
C VAL A 71 16.32 -0.98 15.75
N LEU A 72 17.09 -0.76 14.69
CA LEU A 72 18.54 -0.49 14.74
C LEU A 72 18.85 1.00 14.80
N ALA A 73 18.10 1.78 14.02
CA ALA A 73 18.28 3.22 13.88
C ALA A 73 16.91 3.88 13.64
N SER A 74 16.86 5.18 13.87
CA SER A 74 15.74 6.01 13.44
C SER A 74 16.18 7.45 13.26
N VAL A 75 15.50 8.16 12.36
CA VAL A 75 15.77 9.58 12.07
C VAL A 75 14.46 10.38 12.04
N PRO A 76 14.27 11.32 12.99
CA PRO A 76 13.12 12.21 12.98
C PRO A 76 13.30 13.33 11.95
N VAL A 77 12.19 13.76 11.35
CA VAL A 77 12.19 14.84 10.34
C VAL A 77 11.94 16.24 10.92
N GLY A 78 11.76 16.34 12.23
CA GLY A 78 11.53 17.60 12.94
C GLY A 78 10.11 18.15 12.83
N LEU A 79 9.15 17.36 12.34
CA LEU A 79 7.73 17.70 12.32
C LEU A 79 6.86 16.46 12.46
N ARG A 80 5.65 16.64 12.99
CA ARG A 80 4.56 15.68 12.90
C ARG A 80 3.61 16.11 11.80
N GLY A 81 3.18 15.19 10.96
CA GLY A 81 2.35 15.57 9.83
C GLY A 81 1.57 14.45 9.17
N GLY A 82 1.35 13.34 9.87
CA GLY A 82 0.61 12.21 9.32
C GLY A 82 1.43 11.50 8.25
N ALA A 83 2.49 10.81 8.68
CA ALA A 83 3.24 9.89 7.84
C ALA A 83 2.32 9.02 6.98
N HIS A 84 2.55 9.02 5.67
CA HIS A 84 1.64 8.40 4.71
C HIS A 84 2.40 7.51 3.72
N HIS A 85 2.75 8.00 2.54
CA HIS A 85 3.51 7.26 1.54
C HIS A 85 5.03 7.28 1.82
N SER A 86 5.66 6.16 1.48
CA SER A 86 7.02 6.14 0.94
C SER A 86 6.93 5.87 -0.56
N GLU A 87 8.06 5.87 -1.28
CA GLU A 87 8.12 5.09 -2.53
C GLU A 87 7.67 3.64 -2.24
N HIS A 88 7.00 3.00 -3.20
CA HIS A 88 6.40 1.67 -3.01
C HIS A 88 7.44 0.54 -2.93
N ALA A 89 8.64 0.78 -3.45
CA ALA A 89 9.79 -0.10 -3.35
C ALA A 89 11.06 0.74 -3.18
N MET A 90 12.08 0.20 -2.51
CA MET A 90 13.37 0.87 -2.42
C MET A 90 13.96 0.99 -3.83
N PRO A 91 14.25 2.21 -4.31
CA PRO A 91 14.83 2.41 -5.63
C PRO A 91 16.26 1.87 -5.70
N ARG A 92 16.80 1.75 -6.92
CA ARG A 92 18.24 1.49 -7.09
C ARG A 92 19.00 2.71 -6.60
N GLY A 93 19.74 2.54 -5.51
CA GLY A 93 20.48 3.60 -4.84
C GLY A 93 20.15 3.62 -3.35
N ASP A 94 20.47 4.74 -2.73
CA ASP A 94 20.56 4.85 -1.28
C ASP A 94 19.67 5.99 -0.74
N SER A 95 18.62 6.39 -1.47
CA SER A 95 17.68 7.40 -0.97
C SER A 95 16.23 6.98 -1.12
N LEU A 96 15.39 7.42 -0.19
CA LEU A 96 13.97 7.11 -0.14
C LEU A 96 13.16 8.39 0.02
N PHE A 97 12.16 8.58 -0.84
CA PHE A 97 11.16 9.65 -0.68
C PHE A 97 10.04 9.18 0.26
N VAL A 98 9.65 10.07 1.18
CA VAL A 98 8.54 9.86 2.12
C VAL A 98 7.75 11.16 2.30
N ASN A 99 6.46 11.07 2.64
CA ASN A 99 5.65 12.25 2.94
C ASN A 99 4.85 12.16 4.25
N SER A 100 4.59 13.34 4.79
CA SER A 100 3.66 13.59 5.88
C SER A 100 2.49 14.38 5.30
N PHE A 101 1.43 13.65 4.93
CA PHE A 101 0.35 14.17 4.09
C PHE A 101 -0.38 15.34 4.74
N THR A 102 -0.76 15.22 6.02
CA THR A 102 -1.48 16.29 6.75
C THR A 102 -0.66 17.57 6.85
N ALA A 103 0.66 17.48 6.95
CA ALA A 103 1.56 18.64 6.95
C ALA A 103 1.91 19.15 5.53
N GLY A 104 1.45 18.49 4.46
CA GLY A 104 1.80 18.84 3.09
C GLY A 104 3.31 18.85 2.83
N SER A 105 4.06 18.01 3.54
CA SER A 105 5.52 18.01 3.56
C SER A 105 6.09 16.65 3.14
N SER A 106 7.30 16.65 2.61
CA SER A 106 8.01 15.48 2.09
C SER A 106 9.51 15.59 2.32
N PHE A 107 10.16 14.44 2.34
CA PHE A 107 11.55 14.31 2.74
C PHE A 107 12.27 13.32 1.85
N VAL A 108 13.54 13.58 1.60
CA VAL A 108 14.47 12.61 1.02
C VAL A 108 15.39 12.14 2.13
N ILE A 109 15.35 10.84 2.41
CA ILE A 109 16.17 10.20 3.44
C ILE A 109 17.34 9.51 2.76
N ASP A 110 18.56 9.84 3.17
CA ASP A 110 19.79 9.12 2.80
C ASP A 110 19.95 7.88 3.69
N LEU A 111 20.14 6.75 3.02
CA LEU A 111 20.20 5.39 3.53
C LEU A 111 21.48 4.67 3.08
N SER A 112 22.48 5.41 2.58
CA SER A 112 23.78 4.87 2.16
C SER A 112 24.49 4.16 3.31
N GLU A 113 24.30 4.68 4.53
CA GLU A 113 24.63 4.04 5.79
C GLU A 113 23.35 3.75 6.59
N PRO A 114 22.69 2.58 6.41
CA PRO A 114 21.37 2.30 7.00
C PRO A 114 21.31 2.39 8.53
N THR A 115 22.42 2.20 9.24
CA THR A 115 22.48 2.35 10.70
C THR A 115 22.71 3.79 11.16
N SER A 116 22.86 4.74 10.23
CA SER A 116 23.00 6.17 10.48
C SER A 116 22.24 7.00 9.43
N PRO A 117 20.93 6.78 9.26
CA PRO A 117 20.14 7.47 8.24
C PRO A 117 20.06 8.98 8.50
N SER A 118 19.93 9.78 7.45
CA SER A 118 19.84 11.25 7.58
C SER A 118 18.83 11.86 6.62
N VAL A 119 18.20 12.96 7.03
CA VAL A 119 17.34 13.75 6.14
C VAL A 119 18.24 14.66 5.31
N VAL A 120 18.24 14.49 3.99
CA VAL A 120 19.07 15.28 3.06
C VAL A 120 18.29 16.35 2.31
N GLN A 121 16.97 16.23 2.25
CA GLN A 121 16.08 17.26 1.72
C GLN A 121 14.74 17.26 2.46
N SER A 122 14.14 18.45 2.57
CA SER A 122 12.75 18.65 3.00
C SER A 122 12.08 19.64 2.06
N PHE A 123 10.86 19.31 1.62
CA PHE A 123 10.08 20.16 0.73
C PHE A 123 8.58 20.02 1.01
N GLY A 124 7.80 20.99 0.53
CA GLY A 124 6.34 20.93 0.60
C GLY A 124 5.75 21.28 -0.75
N ALA A 125 5.17 22.47 -0.86
CA ALA A 125 4.63 22.98 -2.12
C ALA A 125 5.71 23.15 -3.20
N MET A 126 5.38 22.77 -4.43
CA MET A 126 6.18 23.01 -5.63
C MET A 126 5.44 23.99 -6.53
N GLY A 127 5.75 25.29 -6.40
CA GLY A 127 4.95 26.34 -7.04
C GLY A 127 3.53 26.38 -6.45
N GLU A 128 2.51 26.21 -7.29
CA GLU A 128 1.11 26.10 -6.83
C GLU A 128 0.73 24.71 -6.34
N TYR A 129 1.48 23.66 -6.69
CA TYR A 129 1.13 22.27 -6.35
C TYR A 129 1.44 21.99 -4.88
N THR A 130 0.45 21.52 -4.14
CA THR A 130 0.50 21.30 -2.69
C THR A 130 0.07 19.87 -2.35
N TYR A 131 0.40 19.43 -1.13
CA TYR A 131 0.08 18.08 -0.63
C TYR A 131 0.63 16.96 -1.54
N PRO A 132 1.98 16.85 -1.64
CA PRO A 132 2.63 15.72 -2.31
C PRO A 132 2.14 14.38 -1.73
N HIS A 133 2.03 13.37 -2.58
CA HIS A 133 1.47 12.07 -2.23
C HIS A 133 2.35 10.90 -2.70
N THR A 134 2.12 10.39 -3.91
CA THR A 134 2.82 9.21 -4.44
C THR A 134 4.18 9.61 -5.01
N PHE A 135 5.17 8.73 -4.92
CA PHE A 135 6.49 8.89 -5.51
C PHE A 135 6.88 7.63 -6.29
N GLU A 136 7.25 7.79 -7.56
CA GLU A 136 7.73 6.70 -8.41
C GLU A 136 9.04 7.08 -9.10
N ARG A 137 10.07 6.25 -8.90
CA ARG A 137 11.38 6.45 -9.49
C ARG A 137 11.38 6.10 -10.98
N LEU A 138 11.82 7.03 -11.81
CA LEU A 138 11.99 6.85 -13.25
C LEU A 138 13.36 6.25 -13.60
N PRO A 139 13.52 5.59 -14.77
CA PRO A 139 14.81 5.02 -15.18
C PRO A 139 15.97 6.02 -15.31
N ASN A 140 15.68 7.30 -15.49
CA ASN A 140 16.69 8.38 -15.53
C ASN A 140 17.12 8.86 -14.13
N GLY A 141 16.55 8.30 -13.05
CA GLY A 141 16.82 8.67 -11.66
C GLY A 141 15.91 9.77 -11.11
N HIS A 142 15.09 10.41 -11.95
CA HIS A 142 14.07 11.36 -11.51
C HIS A 142 12.94 10.64 -10.76
N VAL A 143 12.10 11.41 -10.08
CA VAL A 143 10.92 10.93 -9.36
C VAL A 143 9.69 11.60 -9.95
N LEU A 144 8.73 10.81 -10.40
CA LEU A 144 7.41 11.32 -10.75
C LEU A 144 6.52 11.24 -9.51
N ALA A 145 5.93 12.37 -9.13
CA ALA A 145 5.12 12.50 -7.94
C ALA A 145 3.72 13.03 -8.25
N THR A 146 2.74 12.65 -7.44
CA THR A 146 1.41 13.25 -7.45
C THR A 146 1.28 14.30 -6.35
N PHE A 147 0.54 15.36 -6.64
CA PHE A 147 0.17 16.40 -5.69
C PHE A 147 -1.35 16.52 -5.70
N GLN A 148 -2.01 16.44 -4.54
CA GLN A 148 -3.47 16.35 -4.46
C GLN A 148 -4.16 17.64 -4.93
N THR A 149 -3.59 18.80 -4.61
CA THR A 149 -4.28 20.09 -4.83
C THR A 149 -3.35 21.17 -5.38
N LYS A 150 -3.96 22.30 -5.80
CA LYS A 150 -3.25 23.56 -6.02
C LYS A 150 -3.65 24.58 -4.96
N GLY A 151 -2.69 25.02 -4.17
CA GLY A 151 -2.90 25.90 -3.02
C GLY A 151 -3.50 25.19 -1.81
N GLU A 152 -3.93 25.97 -0.82
CA GLU A 152 -4.52 25.43 0.41
C GLU A 152 -5.94 24.90 0.20
N GLY A 153 -6.37 23.96 1.05
CA GLY A 153 -7.69 23.35 0.99
C GLY A 153 -7.80 22.30 -0.11
N ASN A 154 -9.00 22.19 -0.72
CA ASN A 154 -9.34 21.13 -1.67
C ASN A 154 -10.16 21.63 -2.87
N GLU A 155 -10.05 22.92 -3.22
CA GLU A 155 -10.88 23.51 -4.25
C GLU A 155 -10.39 23.16 -5.67
N ARG A 156 -9.07 23.20 -5.87
CA ARG A 156 -8.42 23.00 -7.17
C ARG A 156 -7.66 21.68 -7.17
N ALA A 157 -7.90 20.86 -8.19
CA ALA A 157 -7.13 19.64 -8.41
C ALA A 157 -5.64 19.98 -8.61
N GLY A 158 -4.78 19.12 -8.07
CA GLY A 158 -3.33 19.19 -8.24
C GLY A 158 -2.88 18.64 -9.58
N GLY A 159 -1.82 17.84 -9.55
CA GLY A 159 -1.12 17.47 -10.77
C GLY A 159 -0.03 16.43 -10.59
N LEU A 160 0.70 16.21 -11.68
CA LEU A 160 1.95 15.46 -11.66
C LEU A 160 3.12 16.43 -11.59
N VAL A 161 4.10 16.12 -10.77
CA VAL A 161 5.35 16.88 -10.63
C VAL A 161 6.51 15.92 -10.81
N GLU A 162 7.41 16.23 -11.73
CA GLU A 162 8.67 15.53 -11.86
C GLU A 162 9.74 16.27 -11.05
N LEU A 163 10.43 15.51 -10.20
CA LEU A 163 11.52 15.94 -9.35
C LEU A 163 12.80 15.22 -9.79
N ASP A 164 13.96 15.82 -9.55
CA ASP A 164 15.22 15.08 -9.68
C ASP A 164 15.43 14.16 -8.45
N ALA A 165 16.55 13.43 -8.42
CA ALA A 165 16.85 12.50 -7.34
C ALA A 165 17.08 13.17 -5.97
N ALA A 166 17.38 14.48 -5.95
CA ALA A 166 17.55 15.26 -4.74
C ALA A 166 16.23 15.88 -4.23
N GLY A 167 15.16 15.78 -5.02
CA GLY A 167 13.86 16.37 -4.72
C GLY A 167 13.67 17.78 -5.26
N ASP A 168 14.54 18.23 -6.17
CA ASP A 168 14.40 19.54 -6.80
C ASP A 168 13.44 19.47 -7.99
N PHE A 169 12.68 20.55 -8.21
CA PHE A 169 11.68 20.63 -9.26
C PHE A 169 12.28 20.55 -10.68
N VAL A 170 11.70 19.69 -11.52
CA VAL A 170 12.04 19.60 -12.96
C VAL A 170 10.91 20.20 -13.82
N ARG A 171 9.68 19.70 -13.64
CA ARG A 171 8.48 20.16 -14.39
C ARG A 171 7.21 19.70 -13.70
N ALA A 172 6.06 20.24 -14.11
CA ALA A 172 4.74 19.81 -13.65
C ALA A 172 3.65 20.03 -14.68
N VAL A 173 2.53 19.34 -14.50
CA VAL A 173 1.31 19.45 -15.31
C VAL A 173 0.06 19.35 -14.44
N ASP A 174 -0.99 20.10 -14.78
CA ASP A 174 -2.28 20.05 -14.10
C ASP A 174 -3.03 18.75 -14.45
N ALA A 175 -3.57 18.07 -13.44
CA ALA A 175 -4.40 16.88 -13.63
C ALA A 175 -5.87 17.20 -13.92
N ALA A 176 -6.30 18.45 -13.70
CA ALA A 176 -7.69 18.87 -13.89
C ALA A 176 -8.19 18.61 -15.33
N ASP A 177 -9.29 17.86 -15.45
CA ASP A 177 -9.92 17.55 -16.74
C ASP A 177 -11.45 17.60 -16.59
N PRO A 178 -12.20 18.32 -17.46
CA PRO A 178 -13.65 18.34 -17.45
C PRO A 178 -14.34 16.97 -17.57
N ALA A 179 -13.64 15.94 -18.06
CA ALA A 179 -14.14 14.57 -18.09
C ALA A 179 -14.36 13.98 -16.69
N ASP A 180 -13.63 14.45 -15.68
CA ASP A 180 -13.80 14.10 -14.27
C ASP A 180 -13.55 15.33 -13.37
N PRO A 181 -14.55 16.20 -13.14
CA PRO A 181 -14.37 17.43 -12.37
C PRO A 181 -14.07 17.17 -10.88
N GLU A 182 -14.32 15.96 -10.38
CA GLU A 182 -14.07 15.56 -8.99
C GLU A 182 -12.62 15.08 -8.77
N LEU A 183 -11.81 14.96 -9.83
CA LEU A 183 -10.50 14.33 -9.77
C LEU A 183 -9.53 15.01 -8.79
N ARG A 184 -8.83 14.20 -7.98
CA ARG A 184 -7.65 14.56 -7.18
C ARG A 184 -6.56 13.54 -7.42
N ALA A 185 -5.43 13.97 -7.97
CA ALA A 185 -4.34 13.07 -8.35
C ALA A 185 -3.85 12.27 -7.13
N TYR A 186 -3.95 10.94 -7.20
CA TYR A 186 -3.65 10.05 -6.07
C TYR A 186 -2.38 9.23 -6.31
N SER A 187 -2.45 8.18 -7.13
CA SER A 187 -1.31 7.35 -7.51
C SER A 187 -0.84 7.70 -8.91
N VAL A 188 0.40 7.34 -9.22
CA VAL A 188 0.95 7.36 -10.57
C VAL A 188 1.80 6.12 -10.77
N THR A 189 1.76 5.51 -11.95
CA THR A 189 2.62 4.38 -12.32
C THR A 189 3.27 4.67 -13.67
N PRO A 190 4.59 4.87 -13.73
CA PRO A 190 5.29 5.01 -14.99
C PRO A 190 5.37 3.65 -15.71
N ILE A 191 5.19 3.68 -17.04
CA ILE A 191 5.31 2.54 -17.94
C ILE A 191 6.32 2.91 -19.05
N PRO A 192 7.63 2.94 -18.75
CA PRO A 192 8.63 3.47 -19.69
C PRO A 192 8.68 2.76 -21.03
N LYS A 193 8.37 1.45 -21.08
CA LYS A 193 8.32 0.68 -22.33
C LYS A 193 7.31 1.24 -23.34
N LEU A 194 6.25 1.88 -22.86
CA LEU A 194 5.19 2.45 -23.68
C LEU A 194 5.33 3.98 -23.84
N ASP A 195 6.31 4.60 -23.18
CA ASP A 195 6.35 6.05 -22.97
C ASP A 195 5.03 6.56 -22.40
N ARG A 196 4.54 5.87 -21.35
CA ARG A 196 3.29 6.20 -20.67
C ARG A 196 3.49 6.38 -19.17
N ALA A 197 2.61 7.17 -18.56
CA ALA A 197 2.30 7.07 -17.13
C ALA A 197 0.79 6.95 -16.96
N VAL A 198 0.36 6.21 -15.95
CA VAL A 198 -1.05 6.11 -15.56
C VAL A 198 -1.21 6.74 -14.19
N SER A 199 -2.03 7.78 -14.06
CA SER A 199 -2.40 8.31 -12.75
C SER A 199 -3.85 8.02 -12.40
N THR A 200 -4.13 7.90 -11.11
CA THR A 200 -5.46 7.62 -10.58
C THR A 200 -6.04 8.81 -9.83
N THR A 201 -7.28 8.68 -9.39
CA THR A 201 -7.95 9.69 -8.57
C THR A 201 -8.58 9.10 -7.32
N SER A 202 -8.18 9.63 -6.17
CA SER A 202 -8.82 9.41 -4.88
C SER A 202 -8.54 10.63 -4.03
N ASP A 203 -9.59 11.21 -3.44
CA ASP A 203 -9.46 12.42 -2.64
C ASP A 203 -9.08 12.07 -1.21
N MET A 204 -7.87 12.45 -0.82
CA MET A 204 -7.36 12.23 0.53
C MET A 204 -8.10 12.98 1.64
N ARG A 205 -8.99 13.91 1.28
CA ARG A 205 -9.87 14.62 2.23
C ARG A 205 -11.30 14.06 2.24
N ALA A 206 -11.61 13.10 1.37
CA ALA A 206 -12.93 12.49 1.23
C ALA A 206 -14.07 13.51 0.98
N GLU A 207 -13.80 14.58 0.23
CA GLU A 207 -14.77 15.62 -0.12
C GLU A 207 -15.18 15.56 -1.60
N ARG A 208 -14.47 14.78 -2.41
CA ARG A 208 -14.67 14.57 -3.84
C ARG A 208 -14.62 13.08 -4.15
N GLU A 209 -15.43 12.64 -5.12
CA GLU A 209 -15.51 11.24 -5.54
C GLU A 209 -15.17 11.14 -7.04
N GLY A 210 -13.89 10.92 -7.33
CA GLY A 210 -13.41 10.70 -8.69
C GLY A 210 -13.65 9.26 -9.14
N THR A 211 -13.76 9.03 -10.45
CA THR A 211 -14.02 7.67 -11.00
C THR A 211 -13.26 7.44 -12.32
N SER A 212 -12.09 8.07 -12.47
CA SER A 212 -11.28 7.99 -13.68
C SER A 212 -9.84 7.60 -13.43
N PHE A 213 -9.15 7.18 -14.48
CA PHE A 213 -7.70 7.24 -14.53
C PHE A 213 -7.27 8.09 -15.72
N GLN A 214 -6.05 8.58 -15.68
CA GLN A 214 -5.45 9.39 -16.73
C GLN A 214 -4.24 8.68 -17.31
N VAL A 215 -4.10 8.76 -18.62
CA VAL A 215 -2.96 8.27 -19.39
C VAL A 215 -2.19 9.46 -19.91
N TRP A 216 -0.91 9.49 -19.60
CA TRP A 216 0.02 10.56 -19.94
C TRP A 216 1.11 10.04 -20.85
N ARG A 217 1.67 10.88 -21.73
CA ARG A 217 2.95 10.58 -22.36
C ARG A 217 4.07 10.89 -21.37
N LEU A 218 4.90 9.90 -21.05
CA LEU A 218 5.88 10.05 -19.97
C LEU A 218 6.99 11.06 -20.34
N SER A 219 7.38 11.12 -21.61
CA SER A 219 8.48 11.98 -22.08
C SER A 219 8.24 13.47 -21.89
N ASP A 220 6.99 13.94 -21.91
CA ASP A 220 6.61 15.36 -21.84
C ASP A 220 5.48 15.67 -20.84
N LEU A 221 4.91 14.64 -20.20
CA LEU A 221 3.72 14.71 -19.34
C LEU A 221 2.49 15.29 -20.06
N GLU A 222 2.37 15.11 -21.39
CA GLU A 222 1.15 15.44 -22.12
C GLU A 222 0.01 14.50 -21.69
N LEU A 223 -1.13 15.06 -21.27
CA LEU A 223 -2.35 14.30 -21.02
C LEU A 223 -2.89 13.75 -22.34
N LEU A 224 -2.88 12.43 -22.51
CA LEU A 224 -3.40 11.77 -23.71
C LEU A 224 -4.90 11.48 -23.57
N ARG A 225 -5.30 10.94 -22.40
CA ARG A 225 -6.69 10.62 -22.12
C ARG A 225 -7.01 10.63 -20.63
N THR A 226 -8.19 11.15 -20.31
CA THR A 226 -8.94 10.80 -19.09
C THR A 226 -9.98 9.75 -19.46
N VAL A 227 -10.01 8.64 -18.71
CA VAL A 227 -10.87 7.48 -18.95
C VAL A 227 -11.73 7.24 -17.71
N ARG A 228 -13.06 7.34 -17.87
CA ARG A 228 -14.02 7.01 -16.82
C ARG A 228 -14.12 5.49 -16.68
N LEU A 229 -14.06 5.01 -15.45
CA LEU A 229 -14.20 3.60 -15.16
C LEU A 229 -15.64 3.14 -15.42
N PRO A 230 -15.82 1.97 -16.07
CA PRO A 230 -17.15 1.40 -16.20
C PRO A 230 -17.68 1.01 -14.83
N ARG A 231 -18.99 1.18 -14.63
CA ARG A 231 -19.66 0.74 -13.41
C ARG A 231 -19.77 -0.78 -13.41
N GLY A 232 -19.51 -1.40 -12.27
CA GLY A 232 -19.86 -2.80 -12.04
C GLY A 232 -21.33 -2.96 -11.66
N PRO A 233 -21.76 -4.22 -11.44
CA PRO A 233 -23.14 -4.56 -11.12
C PRO A 233 -23.68 -3.93 -9.82
N ALA A 234 -22.82 -3.70 -8.82
CA ALA A 234 -23.20 -3.08 -7.55
C ALA A 234 -23.22 -1.55 -7.61
N GLY A 235 -22.55 -0.97 -8.61
CA GLY A 235 -22.56 0.45 -8.92
C GLY A 235 -21.53 1.28 -8.14
N TYR A 236 -20.79 0.69 -7.19
CA TYR A 236 -19.72 1.37 -6.43
C TYR A 236 -18.33 1.12 -6.99
N GLU A 237 -18.15 0.09 -7.82
CA GLU A 237 -16.85 -0.48 -8.19
C GLU A 237 -15.93 0.54 -8.87
N HIS A 238 -16.50 1.55 -9.53
CA HIS A 238 -15.76 2.58 -10.26
C HIS A 238 -15.23 3.73 -9.38
N LYS A 239 -15.63 3.79 -8.10
CA LYS A 239 -15.35 4.91 -7.20
C LYS A 239 -13.95 4.81 -6.61
N ASP A 240 -13.29 5.96 -6.49
CA ASP A 240 -12.01 6.13 -5.80
C ASP A 240 -10.95 5.12 -6.27
N PRO A 241 -10.58 5.13 -7.57
CA PRO A 241 -9.42 4.41 -8.06
C PRO A 241 -8.17 4.81 -7.30
N ALA A 242 -7.55 3.82 -6.68
CA ALA A 242 -6.44 3.98 -5.75
C ALA A 242 -5.13 3.68 -6.48
N GLU A 243 -4.65 2.46 -6.41
CA GLU A 243 -3.31 2.09 -6.87
C GLU A 243 -3.31 1.35 -8.19
N VAL A 244 -2.30 1.63 -9.01
CA VAL A 244 -1.98 0.88 -10.23
C VAL A 244 -0.70 0.09 -9.98
N ARG A 245 -0.65 -1.16 -10.43
CA ARG A 245 0.61 -1.92 -10.47
C ARG A 245 0.83 -2.47 -11.86
N LEU A 246 2.04 -2.23 -12.36
CA LEU A 246 2.53 -2.79 -13.60
C LEU A 246 2.83 -4.28 -13.41
N LEU A 247 2.44 -5.09 -14.39
CA LEU A 247 2.67 -6.53 -14.36
C LEU A 247 4.06 -6.89 -14.90
N SER A 248 4.40 -8.17 -14.80
CA SER A 248 5.75 -8.69 -15.10
C SER A 248 6.19 -8.49 -16.55
N ASP A 249 5.26 -8.36 -17.50
CA ASP A 249 5.54 -8.01 -18.90
C ASP A 249 5.97 -6.54 -19.10
N SER A 250 5.81 -5.73 -18.06
CA SER A 250 6.08 -4.29 -18.01
C SER A 250 5.30 -3.42 -19.00
N VAL A 251 4.13 -3.90 -19.44
CA VAL A 251 3.20 -3.16 -20.32
C VAL A 251 1.75 -3.27 -19.87
N THR A 252 1.36 -4.37 -19.26
CA THR A 252 0.01 -4.60 -18.72
C THR A 252 -0.08 -4.05 -17.31
N ALA A 253 -1.19 -3.44 -16.94
CA ALA A 253 -1.41 -2.89 -15.61
C ALA A 253 -2.78 -3.28 -15.04
N LEU A 254 -2.82 -3.55 -13.74
CA LEU A 254 -4.03 -3.71 -12.96
C LEU A 254 -4.19 -2.51 -12.03
N MET A 255 -5.44 -2.09 -11.81
CA MET A 255 -5.79 -0.98 -10.94
C MET A 255 -6.84 -1.39 -9.91
N THR A 256 -6.58 -1.14 -8.63
CA THR A 256 -7.57 -1.33 -7.57
C THR A 256 -8.27 -0.03 -7.23
N THR A 257 -9.50 -0.12 -6.74
CA THR A 257 -10.21 0.97 -6.08
C THR A 257 -10.22 0.79 -4.57
N PHE A 258 -10.46 1.87 -3.82
CA PHE A 258 -10.73 1.78 -2.39
C PHE A 258 -12.05 1.05 -2.07
N THR A 259 -12.98 1.02 -3.03
CA THR A 259 -14.22 0.21 -3.00
C THR A 259 -14.01 -1.26 -3.41
N CYS A 260 -12.77 -1.73 -3.39
CA CYS A 260 -12.43 -3.14 -3.57
C CYS A 260 -12.74 -3.77 -4.93
N ALA A 261 -12.73 -2.97 -5.99
CA ALA A 261 -12.78 -3.46 -7.36
C ALA A 261 -11.39 -3.48 -8.00
N LEU A 262 -11.17 -4.43 -8.90
CA LEU A 262 -9.93 -4.60 -9.66
C LEU A 262 -10.24 -4.49 -11.15
N TYR A 263 -9.53 -3.59 -11.83
CA TYR A 263 -9.65 -3.33 -13.25
C TYR A 263 -8.38 -3.70 -14.00
N LEU A 264 -8.53 -4.40 -15.12
CA LEU A 264 -7.49 -4.55 -16.14
C LEU A 264 -7.48 -3.32 -17.04
N LEU A 265 -6.33 -2.66 -17.13
CA LEU A 265 -6.13 -1.54 -18.03
C LEU A 265 -5.61 -2.08 -19.37
N ASP A 266 -6.30 -1.72 -20.46
CA ASP A 266 -5.99 -2.20 -21.80
C ASP A 266 -5.77 -1.03 -22.78
N GLY A 267 -5.03 -1.27 -23.85
CA GLY A 267 -4.79 -0.31 -24.93
C GLY A 267 -4.01 0.94 -24.51
N LEU A 268 -3.17 0.86 -23.48
CA LEU A 268 -2.43 2.00 -22.92
C LEU A 268 -1.45 2.65 -23.90
N ASP A 269 -0.95 1.90 -24.88
CA ASP A 269 -0.07 2.39 -25.94
C ASP A 269 -0.82 3.03 -27.12
N GLY A 270 -2.12 2.75 -27.26
CA GLY A 270 -2.99 3.24 -28.34
C GLY A 270 -3.76 4.53 -28.05
N GLU A 271 -4.66 4.90 -28.96
CA GLU A 271 -5.49 6.10 -28.87
C GLU A 271 -6.77 5.93 -28.02
N SER A 272 -7.09 4.69 -27.63
CA SER A 272 -8.34 4.35 -26.94
C SER A 272 -8.08 3.44 -25.73
N PRO A 273 -7.36 3.92 -24.71
CA PRO A 273 -7.20 3.19 -23.46
C PRO A 273 -8.56 2.95 -22.80
N SER A 274 -8.69 1.80 -22.16
CA SER A 274 -9.90 1.37 -21.46
C SER A 274 -9.60 0.63 -20.17
N ALA A 275 -10.63 0.42 -19.36
CA ALA A 275 -10.58 -0.43 -18.18
C ALA A 275 -11.70 -1.47 -18.25
N GLU A 276 -11.38 -2.72 -17.92
CA GLU A 276 -12.32 -3.83 -17.76
C GLU A 276 -12.38 -4.23 -16.29
N LEU A 277 -13.58 -4.33 -15.71
CA LEU A 277 -13.75 -4.85 -14.35
C LEU A 277 -13.53 -6.37 -14.36
N VAL A 278 -12.47 -6.83 -13.70
CA VAL A 278 -12.05 -8.25 -13.74
C VAL A 278 -12.28 -8.97 -12.40
N ASN A 279 -12.36 -8.23 -11.29
CA ASN A 279 -12.70 -8.77 -9.98
C ASN A 279 -13.33 -7.67 -9.11
N ALA A 280 -14.17 -8.05 -8.15
CA ALA A 280 -14.66 -7.15 -7.10
C ALA A 280 -14.89 -7.96 -5.82
N LEU A 281 -14.30 -7.51 -4.72
CA LEU A 281 -14.61 -8.02 -3.38
C LEU A 281 -15.82 -7.25 -2.82
N PRO A 282 -16.59 -7.87 -1.91
CA PRO A 282 -17.70 -7.18 -1.25
C PRO A 282 -17.26 -5.87 -0.58
N TRP A 283 -18.10 -4.85 -0.71
CA TRP A 283 -17.92 -3.55 -0.07
C TRP A 283 -19.29 -2.94 0.26
N SER A 284 -19.41 -2.34 1.43
CA SER A 284 -20.62 -1.67 1.92
C SER A 284 -20.39 -0.17 2.13
N ASP A 285 -19.40 0.19 2.97
CA ASP A 285 -19.07 1.56 3.31
C ASP A 285 -17.64 1.71 3.79
N TYR A 286 -17.12 2.94 3.72
CA TYR A 286 -15.76 3.28 4.12
C TYR A 286 -15.49 3.26 5.63
N LEU A 287 -16.49 3.05 6.49
CA LEU A 287 -16.24 2.97 7.93
C LEU A 287 -15.63 1.62 8.30
N THR A 288 -15.93 0.58 7.53
CA THR A 288 -15.55 -0.79 7.86
C THR A 288 -14.93 -1.56 6.70
N ASP A 289 -15.22 -1.16 5.46
CA ASP A 289 -14.78 -1.85 4.26
C ASP A 289 -13.88 -0.96 3.40
N GLN A 290 -12.66 -1.42 3.14
CA GLN A 290 -11.72 -0.73 2.26
C GLN A 290 -10.64 -1.67 1.74
N CYS A 291 -10.27 -1.49 0.48
CA CYS A 291 -9.07 -2.11 -0.08
C CYS A 291 -7.91 -1.13 -0.03
N GLY A 292 -6.80 -1.53 0.56
CA GLY A 292 -5.62 -0.68 0.70
C GLY A 292 -4.64 -0.80 -0.47
N ILE A 293 -3.40 -0.45 -0.16
CA ILE A 293 -2.29 -0.45 -1.12
C ILE A 293 -1.98 -1.90 -1.53
N PRO A 294 -2.00 -2.25 -2.82
CA PRO A 294 -1.66 -3.56 -3.31
C PRO A 294 -0.18 -3.66 -3.68
N ALA A 295 0.26 -4.90 -3.91
CA ALA A 295 1.54 -5.20 -4.51
C ALA A 295 1.41 -6.36 -5.50
N THR A 296 2.41 -6.51 -6.37
CA THR A 296 2.48 -7.62 -7.33
C THR A 296 3.84 -8.28 -7.28
N TRP A 297 3.87 -9.59 -7.52
CA TRP A 297 5.11 -10.32 -7.75
C TRP A 297 4.88 -11.47 -8.74
N GLY A 298 5.62 -11.48 -9.84
CA GLY A 298 5.43 -12.47 -10.90
C GLY A 298 4.01 -12.44 -11.45
N ASN A 299 3.27 -13.53 -11.26
CA ASN A 299 1.86 -13.68 -11.64
C ASN A 299 0.91 -13.60 -10.44
N ILE A 300 1.33 -12.98 -9.33
CA ILE A 300 0.52 -12.87 -8.12
C ILE A 300 0.18 -11.40 -7.86
N TRP A 301 -1.11 -11.13 -7.68
CA TRP A 301 -1.63 -9.88 -7.12
C TRP A 301 -1.88 -10.07 -5.62
N LEU A 302 -1.43 -9.11 -4.81
CA LEU A 302 -1.65 -9.08 -3.37
C LEU A 302 -2.54 -7.90 -3.02
N GLN A 303 -3.65 -8.16 -2.34
CA GLN A 303 -4.61 -7.15 -1.95
C GLN A 303 -4.77 -7.09 -0.43
N THR A 304 -4.50 -5.94 0.16
CA THR A 304 -4.95 -5.63 1.52
C THR A 304 -6.45 -5.33 1.49
N TYR A 305 -7.21 -5.96 2.39
CA TYR A 305 -8.66 -5.90 2.40
C TYR A 305 -9.16 -5.86 3.84
N ALA A 306 -9.64 -4.69 4.26
CA ALA A 306 -10.38 -4.53 5.50
C ALA A 306 -11.88 -4.65 5.21
N HIS A 307 -12.60 -5.41 6.04
CA HIS A 307 -14.04 -5.59 5.87
C HIS A 307 -14.75 -5.95 7.18
N SER A 308 -15.98 -5.48 7.33
CA SER A 308 -16.86 -5.63 8.50
C SER A 308 -17.09 -7.07 8.94
N THR A 309 -16.98 -8.04 8.04
CA THR A 309 -17.15 -9.49 8.34
C THR A 309 -15.84 -10.26 8.51
N GLY A 310 -14.70 -9.57 8.45
CA GLY A 310 -13.37 -10.13 8.53
C GLY A 310 -12.44 -9.39 7.58
N SER A 311 -11.18 -9.24 7.96
CA SER A 311 -10.15 -8.57 7.15
C SER A 311 -9.05 -9.55 6.77
N TRP A 312 -8.47 -9.38 5.58
CA TRP A 312 -7.51 -10.30 5.00
C TRP A 312 -6.40 -9.59 4.20
N LEU A 313 -5.25 -10.25 4.10
CA LEU A 313 -4.37 -10.10 2.94
C LEU A 313 -4.68 -11.25 1.98
N ILE A 314 -5.05 -10.93 0.74
CA ILE A 314 -5.48 -11.92 -0.25
C ILE A 314 -4.45 -12.01 -1.37
N SER A 315 -4.13 -13.21 -1.81
CA SER A 315 -3.34 -13.46 -3.02
C SER A 315 -4.24 -13.95 -4.16
N PHE A 316 -4.01 -13.44 -5.37
CA PHE A 316 -4.68 -13.87 -6.59
C PHE A 316 -3.66 -14.26 -7.66
N ASP A 317 -3.91 -15.35 -8.38
CA ASP A 317 -3.26 -15.66 -9.65
C ASP A 317 -3.78 -14.70 -10.72
N ILE A 318 -2.85 -14.01 -11.37
CA ILE A 318 -3.08 -13.08 -12.47
C ILE A 318 -2.30 -13.50 -13.73
N SER A 319 -1.97 -14.79 -13.87
CA SER A 319 -1.42 -15.35 -15.11
C SER A 319 -2.33 -15.13 -16.31
N ASP A 320 -3.65 -15.09 -16.08
CA ASP A 320 -4.65 -14.47 -16.93
C ASP A 320 -5.25 -13.26 -16.18
N PRO A 321 -4.77 -12.03 -16.42
CA PRO A 321 -5.21 -10.85 -15.68
C PRO A 321 -6.65 -10.45 -16.01
N SER A 322 -7.25 -10.98 -17.08
CA SER A 322 -8.68 -10.80 -17.36
C SER A 322 -9.59 -11.63 -16.44
N ARG A 323 -9.01 -12.63 -15.77
CA ARG A 323 -9.73 -13.55 -14.89
C ARG A 323 -8.92 -13.91 -13.63
N PRO A 324 -8.66 -12.94 -12.73
CA PRO A 324 -7.92 -13.20 -11.50
C PRO A 324 -8.58 -14.30 -10.65
N VAL A 325 -7.79 -15.24 -10.15
CA VAL A 325 -8.27 -16.36 -9.32
C VAL A 325 -7.68 -16.27 -7.93
N GLU A 326 -8.52 -16.24 -6.89
CA GLU A 326 -8.04 -16.26 -5.50
C GLU A 326 -7.24 -17.54 -5.21
N LEU A 327 -6.05 -17.39 -4.63
CA LEU A 327 -5.14 -18.47 -4.25
C LEU A 327 -5.19 -18.74 -2.75
N ASP A 328 -5.07 -17.69 -1.94
CA ASP A 328 -5.05 -17.79 -0.48
C ASP A 328 -5.53 -16.49 0.19
N ARG A 329 -5.90 -16.58 1.47
CA ARG A 329 -6.23 -15.44 2.32
C ARG A 329 -5.61 -15.61 3.71
N LEU A 330 -4.84 -14.61 4.12
CA LEU A 330 -4.25 -14.53 5.46
C LEU A 330 -5.09 -13.62 6.35
N SER A 331 -5.49 -14.12 7.51
CA SER A 331 -6.24 -13.37 8.53
C SER A 331 -5.44 -13.21 9.81
N TRP A 332 -5.74 -12.15 10.57
CA TRP A 332 -5.27 -11.96 11.94
C TRP A 332 -6.31 -12.43 12.96
N ASP A 333 -5.86 -12.91 14.12
CA ASP A 333 -6.73 -13.20 15.26
C ASP A 333 -7.00 -11.91 16.04
N GLY A 334 -8.12 -11.27 15.74
CA GLY A 334 -8.54 -9.97 16.27
C GLY A 334 -9.00 -9.01 15.18
N GLU A 335 -9.41 -7.81 15.59
CA GLU A 335 -9.74 -6.74 14.64
C GLU A 335 -8.46 -6.17 14.05
N TRP A 336 -8.40 -6.05 12.72
CA TRP A 336 -7.29 -5.41 12.04
C TRP A 336 -7.75 -4.80 10.71
N HIS A 337 -7.05 -3.76 10.29
CA HIS A 337 -7.28 -3.08 9.01
C HIS A 337 -5.97 -3.09 8.22
N PRO A 338 -5.61 -4.19 7.52
CA PRO A 338 -4.40 -4.24 6.70
C PRO A 338 -4.48 -3.16 5.63
N HIS A 339 -3.40 -2.38 5.45
CA HIS A 339 -3.45 -1.20 4.59
C HIS A 339 -2.27 -1.14 3.61
N TRP A 340 -1.04 -0.92 4.10
CA TRP A 340 0.15 -0.85 3.26
C TRP A 340 0.82 -2.22 3.13
N ILE A 341 1.25 -2.57 1.92
CA ILE A 341 2.19 -3.66 1.67
C ILE A 341 3.29 -3.28 0.69
N SER A 342 4.47 -3.87 0.88
CA SER A 342 5.56 -3.85 -0.10
C SER A 342 6.25 -5.21 -0.13
N VAL A 343 6.70 -5.63 -1.32
CA VAL A 343 7.32 -6.94 -1.54
C VAL A 343 8.84 -6.79 -1.51
N GLU A 344 9.52 -7.68 -0.79
CA GLU A 344 10.97 -7.77 -0.78
C GLU A 344 11.52 -8.05 -2.20
N PRO A 345 12.65 -7.43 -2.62
CA PRO A 345 13.37 -7.88 -3.79
C PRO A 345 13.71 -9.39 -3.69
N GLY A 346 13.03 -10.21 -4.48
CA GLY A 346 13.10 -11.68 -4.41
C GLY A 346 11.74 -12.35 -4.24
N GLY A 347 10.71 -11.61 -3.81
CA GLY A 347 9.31 -12.02 -3.89
C GLY A 347 8.85 -13.06 -2.90
N ARG A 348 9.55 -13.17 -1.77
CA ARG A 348 9.29 -14.20 -0.76
C ARG A 348 8.75 -13.63 0.55
N ARG A 349 8.95 -12.33 0.76
CA ARG A 349 8.53 -11.62 1.97
C ARG A 349 7.78 -10.36 1.59
N ILE A 350 6.76 -10.05 2.37
CA ILE A 350 5.91 -8.89 2.23
C ILE A 350 5.94 -8.19 3.59
N VAL A 351 6.23 -6.90 3.62
CA VAL A 351 6.01 -6.08 4.81
C VAL A 351 4.56 -5.62 4.79
N LEU A 352 3.89 -5.65 5.94
CA LEU A 352 2.51 -5.20 6.09
C LEU A 352 2.38 -4.28 7.30
N THR A 353 1.67 -3.17 7.11
CA THR A 353 1.22 -2.26 8.20
C THR A 353 -0.30 -2.09 8.13
N SER A 354 -0.90 -1.55 9.19
CA SER A 354 -2.35 -1.45 9.33
C SER A 354 -2.78 -0.03 9.66
N GLY A 355 -3.95 0.36 9.15
CA GLY A 355 -4.53 1.67 9.44
C GLY A 355 -5.16 1.76 10.82
N GLU A 356 -5.67 0.63 11.33
CA GLU A 356 -6.44 0.53 12.58
C GLU A 356 -6.37 -0.88 13.19
N GLY A 357 -7.03 -1.06 14.34
CA GLY A 357 -7.20 -2.34 15.03
C GLY A 357 -5.98 -2.78 15.85
N ASP A 358 -5.92 -4.06 16.19
CA ASP A 358 -4.91 -4.67 17.06
C ASP A 358 -3.49 -4.59 16.48
N THR A 359 -3.38 -4.37 15.18
CA THR A 359 -2.10 -4.25 14.45
C THR A 359 -1.75 -2.80 14.09
N LEU A 360 -2.51 -1.80 14.57
CA LEU A 360 -2.27 -0.38 14.29
C LEU A 360 -0.82 0.07 14.49
N TYR A 361 -0.18 -0.40 15.57
CA TYR A 361 1.21 -0.07 15.89
C TYR A 361 2.19 -1.18 15.52
N ARG A 362 1.84 -2.09 14.60
CA ARG A 362 2.61 -3.31 14.38
C ARG A 362 3.06 -3.39 12.93
N VAL A 363 4.36 -3.60 12.75
CA VAL A 363 4.95 -3.96 11.46
C VAL A 363 5.04 -5.47 11.39
N LEU A 364 4.45 -6.06 10.35
CA LEU A 364 4.39 -7.50 10.13
C LEU A 364 5.23 -7.89 8.92
N ILE A 365 5.80 -9.09 8.94
CA ILE A 365 6.34 -9.75 7.74
C ILE A 365 5.45 -10.96 7.43
N VAL A 366 5.03 -11.07 6.18
CA VAL A 366 4.31 -12.21 5.62
C VAL A 366 5.22 -12.91 4.63
N ARG A 367 5.33 -14.24 4.73
CA ARG A 367 5.98 -15.09 3.74
C ARG A 367 5.01 -15.39 2.60
N LEU A 368 5.49 -15.26 1.38
CA LEU A 368 4.80 -15.63 0.14
C LEU A 368 5.50 -16.86 -0.46
N ASP A 369 4.71 -17.90 -0.76
CA ASP A 369 5.15 -18.94 -1.69
C ASP A 369 4.83 -18.49 -3.13
N PRO A 370 5.84 -18.12 -3.94
CA PRO A 370 5.60 -17.60 -5.29
C PRO A 370 5.07 -18.66 -6.27
N ALA A 371 5.13 -19.96 -5.93
CA ALA A 371 4.61 -21.03 -6.77
C ALA A 371 3.12 -21.29 -6.54
N THR A 372 2.64 -21.10 -5.31
CA THR A 372 1.28 -21.45 -4.90
C THR A 372 0.42 -20.25 -4.52
N GLY A 373 1.04 -19.10 -4.25
CA GLY A 373 0.38 -17.93 -3.68
C GLY A 373 0.09 -18.03 -2.18
N ALA A 374 0.52 -19.10 -1.50
CA ALA A 374 0.26 -19.29 -0.07
C ALA A 374 0.92 -18.18 0.77
N LEU A 375 0.18 -17.73 1.79
CA LEU A 375 0.56 -16.64 2.68
C LEU A 375 0.67 -17.14 4.13
N ALA A 376 1.73 -16.75 4.82
CA ALA A 376 1.89 -17.06 6.25
C ALA A 376 2.65 -15.97 6.98
N PHE A 377 2.22 -15.57 8.18
CA PHE A 377 3.01 -14.67 9.01
C PHE A 377 4.39 -15.26 9.32
N ASP A 378 5.43 -14.42 9.27
CA ASP A 378 6.72 -14.76 9.82
C ASP A 378 6.69 -14.67 11.35
N THR A 379 6.51 -15.82 11.99
CA THR A 379 6.47 -15.95 13.44
C THR A 379 7.82 -15.69 14.13
N SER A 380 8.92 -15.66 13.38
CA SER A 380 10.25 -15.37 13.92
C SER A 380 10.55 -13.88 13.96
N PHE A 381 9.93 -13.09 13.07
CA PHE A 381 9.99 -11.63 13.10
C PHE A 381 9.06 -11.10 14.20
N ARG A 382 9.60 -10.83 15.40
CA ARG A 382 8.81 -10.39 16.56
C ARG A 382 9.65 -9.65 17.60
N ASP A 383 9.00 -8.83 18.42
CA ASP A 383 9.65 -8.24 19.59
C ASP A 383 10.22 -9.33 20.54
N PRO A 384 11.35 -9.08 21.21
CA PRO A 384 11.89 -10.01 22.19
C PRO A 384 10.88 -10.39 23.27
N GLY A 385 10.62 -11.69 23.41
CA GLY A 385 9.68 -12.23 24.40
C GLY A 385 8.20 -12.12 24.03
N ALA A 386 7.85 -11.62 22.84
CA ALA A 386 6.46 -11.53 22.41
C ALA A 386 5.92 -12.89 21.90
N ASP A 387 4.64 -13.14 22.18
CA ASP A 387 3.92 -14.33 21.67
C ASP A 387 3.30 -14.10 20.28
N LYS A 388 3.13 -12.83 19.87
CA LYS A 388 2.57 -12.44 18.57
C LYS A 388 3.68 -12.04 17.58
N PRO A 389 3.54 -12.37 16.28
CA PRO A 389 4.48 -11.91 15.25
C PRO A 389 4.40 -10.39 15.06
N GLY A 390 5.47 -9.79 14.55
CA GLY A 390 5.61 -8.37 14.26
C GLY A 390 6.34 -7.55 15.32
N ILE A 391 6.75 -6.35 14.93
CA ILE A 391 7.46 -5.39 15.78
C ILE A 391 6.51 -4.27 16.17
N SER A 392 6.39 -4.03 17.47
CA SER A 392 5.57 -2.97 18.06
C SER A 392 6.28 -1.62 17.98
N PHE A 393 5.60 -0.66 17.39
CA PHE A 393 5.91 0.77 17.38
C PHE A 393 5.18 1.51 18.53
N ASN A 394 4.46 0.78 19.39
CA ASN A 394 4.00 1.31 20.67
C ASN A 394 5.16 1.27 21.69
N ARG A 395 5.97 2.33 21.70
CA ARG A 395 7.22 2.46 22.46
C ARG A 395 7.33 3.87 23.06
N SER A 396 8.25 4.04 24.02
CA SER A 396 8.57 5.34 24.63
C SER A 396 10.00 5.82 24.36
N GLU A 397 10.80 4.98 23.69
CA GLU A 397 12.22 5.21 23.43
C GLU A 397 12.54 4.69 22.03
N TRP A 398 13.29 5.50 21.30
CA TRP A 398 13.74 5.21 19.95
C TRP A 398 15.25 5.47 19.86
N PRO A 399 15.96 4.92 18.86
CA PRO A 399 17.37 5.24 18.66
C PRO A 399 17.68 6.74 18.56
N HIS A 400 16.74 7.57 18.09
CA HIS A 400 16.88 9.04 18.06
C HIS A 400 16.58 9.75 19.39
N GLY A 401 16.18 9.03 20.44
CA GLY A 401 15.84 9.57 21.76
C GLY A 401 14.42 9.22 22.22
N SER A 402 14.01 9.84 23.32
CA SER A 402 12.68 9.64 23.91
C SER A 402 11.61 10.27 23.00
N ALA A 403 10.71 9.43 22.50
CA ALA A 403 9.49 9.79 21.78
C ALA A 403 8.44 8.69 22.00
N GLY A 404 7.16 9.05 21.96
CA GLY A 404 6.04 8.17 22.25
C GLY A 404 5.74 7.13 21.15
N PRO A 405 4.54 6.51 21.23
CA PRO A 405 4.07 5.59 20.21
C PRO A 405 4.00 6.23 18.83
N ALA A 406 4.20 5.42 17.79
CA ALA A 406 4.14 5.88 16.41
C ALA A 406 3.38 4.90 15.51
N ARG A 407 2.61 5.41 14.56
CA ARG A 407 1.85 4.61 13.57
C ARG A 407 2.72 4.33 12.35
N PRO A 408 3.18 3.09 12.12
CA PRO A 408 3.86 2.74 10.88
C PRO A 408 2.86 2.82 9.71
N HIS A 409 3.27 3.42 8.59
CA HIS A 409 2.45 3.52 7.38
C HIS A 409 3.22 2.95 6.19
N GLY A 410 3.90 3.79 5.41
CA GLY A 410 4.79 3.36 4.34
C GLY A 410 5.95 2.51 4.86
N ALA A 411 6.16 1.34 4.27
CA ALA A 411 7.27 0.47 4.60
C ALA A 411 7.81 -0.26 3.36
N VAL A 412 9.14 -0.35 3.25
CA VAL A 412 9.83 -1.01 2.13
C VAL A 412 11.07 -1.76 2.61
N PHE A 413 11.36 -2.89 1.98
CA PHE A 413 12.64 -3.58 2.17
C PHE A 413 13.77 -2.83 1.48
N SER A 414 14.97 -2.89 2.03
CA SER A 414 16.18 -2.39 1.38
C SER A 414 16.48 -3.18 0.08
N GLY A 415 17.40 -2.67 -0.74
CA GLY A 415 18.02 -3.49 -1.77
C GLY A 415 18.72 -4.73 -1.19
N VAL A 416 18.90 -5.73 -2.04
CA VAL A 416 19.74 -6.91 -1.74
C VAL A 416 21.19 -6.53 -2.01
N ARG A 417 22.06 -6.77 -1.03
CA ARG A 417 23.51 -6.48 -1.14
C ARG A 417 24.27 -7.61 -1.81
#